data_AF-A0A968IBE4-F1
#
_entry.id   AF-A0A968IBE4-F1
#
_cell.length_a   1.000
_cell.length_b   1.000
_cell.length_c   1.000
_cell.angle_alpha   90.00
_cell.angle_beta   90.00
_cell.angle_gamma   90.00
#
_symmetry.space_group_name_H-M   'P 1'
#
loop_
_entity.id
_entity.type
_entity.pdbx_description
1 polymer ?
#
loop_
_entity_poly.entity_id
_entity_poly.type
_entity_poly.pdbx_seq_one_letter_code
_entity_poly.pdbx_strand_id
1 'polypeptide(L)'
;MERQLELDPVEAARAGRILLRGQPLDLEVLHLTLRTLRAVDADDIGTVYASSRAAFLQVGERLPKFWQDFAFDDALSTRDQEDS
;
A
#
# COMPACT_ATOMS: atom_id res chain seq x y z
N MET A 1 -3.84 23.99 14.99
CA MET A 1 -2.37 23.81 14.92
C MET A 1 -2.13 22.54 14.11
N GLU A 2 -2.61 22.51 12.87
CA GLU A 2 -2.63 21.29 12.04
C GLU A 2 -1.58 21.49 10.96
N ARG A 3 -0.32 21.16 11.30
CA ARG A 3 0.73 21.13 10.28
C ARG A 3 0.47 19.89 9.44
N GLN A 4 0.04 20.14 8.20
CA GLN A 4 0.14 19.20 7.10
C GLN A 4 1.48 18.48 7.20
N LEU A 5 1.43 17.17 7.46
CA LEU A 5 2.50 16.28 7.10
C LEU A 5 2.53 16.28 5.57
N GLU A 6 3.18 17.27 4.97
CA GLU A 6 3.79 17.12 3.64
C GLU A 6 4.90 16.07 3.81
N LEU A 7 4.50 14.82 3.95
CA LEU A 7 5.40 13.69 3.89
C LEU A 7 5.93 13.69 2.47
N ASP A 8 7.24 13.89 2.33
CA ASP A 8 7.97 13.68 1.08
C ASP A 8 7.50 12.32 0.52
N PRO A 9 6.89 12.29 -0.67
CA PRO A 9 6.40 11.06 -1.30
C PRO A 9 7.45 9.96 -1.35
N VAL A 10 8.73 10.32 -1.45
CA VAL A 10 9.85 9.37 -1.42
C VAL A 10 10.01 8.75 -0.03
N GLU A 11 9.95 9.55 1.04
CA GLU A 11 10.01 9.04 2.41
C GLU A 11 8.74 8.27 2.80
N ALA A 12 7.57 8.68 2.32
CA ALA A 12 6.34 7.90 2.48
C ALA A 12 6.45 6.52 1.81
N ALA A 13 6.99 6.46 0.58
CA ALA A 13 7.23 5.19 -0.12
C ALA A 13 8.26 4.32 0.62
N ARG A 14 9.28 4.93 1.23
CA ARG A 14 10.28 4.23 2.04
C ARG A 14 9.68 3.68 3.33
N ALA A 15 8.90 4.50 4.05
CA ALA A 15 8.21 4.10 5.27
C ALA A 15 7.22 2.95 5.01
N GLY A 16 6.43 3.04 3.94
CA GLY A 16 5.51 1.98 3.53
C GLY A 16 6.21 0.64 3.30
N ARG A 17 7.35 0.65 2.59
CA ARG A 17 8.17 -0.57 2.41
C ARG A 17 8.68 -1.14 3.75
N ILE A 18 9.08 -0.30 4.69
CA ILE A 18 9.54 -0.74 6.01
C ILE A 18 8.39 -1.38 6.78
N LEU A 19 7.22 -0.75 6.78
CA LEU A 19 6.02 -1.26 7.45
C LEU A 19 5.59 -2.61 6.87
N LEU A 20 5.57 -2.76 5.54
CA LEU A 20 5.24 -4.05 4.89
C LEU A 20 6.21 -5.17 5.24
N ARG A 21 7.48 -4.88 5.52
CA ARG A 21 8.43 -5.91 5.98
C ARG A 21 8.09 -6.44 7.36
N GLY A 22 7.54 -5.61 8.24
CA GLY A 22 7.08 -6.01 9.57
C GLY A 22 5.66 -6.57 9.58
N GLN A 23 4.81 -6.07 8.69
CA GLN A 23 3.37 -6.35 8.61
C GLN A 23 2.96 -6.64 7.16
N PRO A 24 3.39 -7.78 6.59
CA PRO A 24 3.17 -8.08 5.16
C PRO A 24 1.71 -8.37 4.80
N LEU A 25 0.85 -8.55 5.80
CA LEU A 25 -0.59 -8.81 5.67
C LEU A 25 -1.45 -7.56 5.94
N ASP A 26 -0.83 -6.39 6.08
CA ASP A 26 -1.54 -5.13 6.27
C ASP A 26 -2.00 -4.57 4.92
N LEU A 27 -3.29 -4.71 4.63
CA LEU A 27 -3.91 -4.27 3.38
C LEU A 27 -3.86 -2.75 3.21
N GLU A 28 -4.00 -2.01 4.30
CA GLU A 28 -4.05 -0.54 4.27
C GLU A 28 -2.65 0.01 3.97
N VAL A 29 -1.64 -0.50 4.66
CA VAL A 29 -0.24 -0.17 4.40
C VAL A 29 0.13 -0.56 2.96
N LEU A 30 -0.32 -1.72 2.47
CA LEU A 30 -0.07 -2.14 1.09
C LEU A 30 -0.70 -1.16 0.08
N HIS A 31 -1.97 -0.80 0.28
CA HIS A 31 -2.69 0.10 -0.60
C HIS A 31 -2.03 1.49 -0.65
N LEU A 32 -1.73 2.07 0.53
CA LEU A 32 -1.06 3.37 0.64
C LEU A 32 0.34 3.36 0.03
N THR A 33 1.10 2.28 0.26
CA THR A 33 2.45 2.12 -0.29
C THR A 33 2.41 2.09 -1.82
N LEU A 34 1.51 1.33 -2.43
CA LEU A 34 1.40 1.24 -3.89
C LEU A 34 0.98 2.56 -4.53
N ARG A 35 0.05 3.29 -3.92
CA ARG A 35 -0.34 4.64 -4.39
C ARG A 35 0.82 5.62 -4.33
N THR A 36 1.60 5.57 -3.25
CA THR A 36 2.77 6.44 -3.08
C THR A 36 3.86 6.08 -4.08
N LEU A 37 4.17 4.80 -4.25
CA LEU A 37 5.13 4.31 -5.25
C LEU A 37 4.73 4.74 -6.66
N ARG A 38 3.44 4.69 -6.97
CA ARG A 38 2.92 5.15 -8.25
C ARG A 38 3.08 6.66 -8.44
N ALA A 39 2.82 7.45 -7.39
CA ALA A 39 2.94 8.91 -7.43
C ALA A 39 4.39 9.39 -7.66
N VAL A 40 5.38 8.60 -7.25
CA VAL A 40 6.80 8.87 -7.49
C VAL A 40 7.39 8.11 -8.68
N ASP A 41 6.56 7.47 -9.50
CA ASP A 41 6.96 6.65 -10.65
C ASP A 41 8.07 5.61 -10.31
N ALA A 42 7.94 4.95 -9.16
CA ALA A 42 8.90 3.92 -8.73
C ALA A 42 8.87 2.69 -9.66
N ASP A 43 10.05 2.18 -9.97
CA ASP A 43 10.26 1.02 -10.85
C ASP A 43 9.97 -0.33 -10.15
N ASP A 44 9.99 -0.35 -8.81
CA ASP A 44 9.85 -1.57 -8.00
C ASP A 44 8.42 -1.90 -7.55
N ILE A 45 7.41 -1.15 -7.99
CA ILE A 45 6.00 -1.32 -7.56
C ILE A 45 5.49 -2.76 -7.73
N GLY A 46 5.83 -3.40 -8.85
CA GLY A 46 5.44 -4.79 -9.12
C GLY A 46 6.09 -5.78 -8.17
N THR A 47 7.35 -5.54 -7.79
CA THR A 47 8.11 -6.37 -6.85
C THR A 47 7.51 -6.26 -5.44
N VAL A 48 7.23 -5.04 -4.98
CA VAL A 48 6.59 -4.79 -3.66
C VAL A 48 5.23 -5.49 -3.57
N TYR A 49 4.41 -5.37 -4.61
CA TYR A 49 3.12 -6.07 -4.67
C TYR A 49 3.26 -7.59 -4.67
N ALA A 50 4.19 -8.12 -5.48
CA ALA A 50 4.40 -9.57 -5.58
C ALA A 50 4.84 -10.20 -4.25
N SER A 51 5.72 -9.53 -3.49
CA SER A 51 6.13 -9.98 -2.16
C SER A 51 4.95 -10.03 -1.19
N SER A 52 4.13 -8.99 -1.15
CA SER A 52 2.96 -8.94 -0.26
C SER A 52 1.92 -9.98 -0.67
N ARG A 53 1.60 -10.08 -1.97
CA ARG A 53 0.70 -11.11 -2.51
C ARG A 53 1.15 -12.54 -2.20
N ALA A 54 2.46 -12.80 -2.19
CA ALA A 54 3.00 -14.09 -1.78
C ALA A 54 2.76 -14.37 -0.29
N ALA A 55 2.89 -13.37 0.58
CA ALA A 55 2.58 -13.49 2.00
C ALA A 55 1.08 -13.77 2.25
N PHE A 56 0.17 -13.07 1.57
CA PHE A 56 -1.27 -13.35 1.63
C PHE A 56 -1.58 -14.78 1.18
N LEU A 57 -0.92 -15.26 0.12
CA LEU A 57 -1.13 -16.63 -0.36
C LEU A 57 -0.71 -17.69 0.67
N GLN A 58 0.30 -17.42 1.51
CA GLN A 58 0.73 -18.33 2.57
C GLN A 58 -0.34 -18.52 3.66
N VAL A 59 -1.20 -17.53 3.88
CA VAL A 59 -2.33 -17.62 4.83
C VAL A 59 -3.65 -18.02 4.15
N GLY A 60 -3.60 -18.36 2.86
CA GLY A 60 -4.77 -18.79 2.08
C GLY A 60 -5.60 -17.63 1.49
N GLU A 61 -5.19 -16.39 1.71
CA GLU A 61 -5.83 -15.22 1.13
C GLU A 61 -5.29 -14.90 -0.27
N ARG A 62 -6.13 -14.32 -1.12
CA ARG A 62 -5.78 -14.06 -2.53
C ARG A 62 -6.00 -12.60 -2.86
N LEU A 63 -4.89 -11.89 -3.12
CA LEU A 63 -4.93 -10.58 -3.75
C LEU A 63 -5.12 -10.70 -5.28
N PRO A 64 -5.64 -9.65 -5.94
CA PRO A 64 -5.73 -9.56 -7.39
C PRO A 64 -4.42 -9.91 -8.12
N LYS A 65 -4.50 -10.28 -9.39
CA LYS A 65 -3.30 -10.64 -10.15
C LYS A 65 -2.41 -9.43 -10.42
N PHE A 66 -3.01 -8.29 -10.74
CA PHE A 66 -2.29 -7.07 -11.08
C PHE A 66 -2.39 -6.07 -9.92
N TRP A 67 -1.30 -5.35 -9.66
CA TRP A 67 -1.27 -4.36 -8.58
C TRP A 67 -2.21 -3.19 -8.86
N GLN A 68 -2.46 -2.90 -10.14
CA GLN A 68 -3.42 -1.89 -10.59
C GLN A 68 -4.82 -2.22 -10.07
N ASP A 69 -5.27 -3.46 -10.24
CA ASP A 69 -6.60 -3.89 -9.80
C ASP A 69 -6.78 -3.74 -8.28
N PHE A 70 -5.70 -3.88 -7.51
CA PHE A 70 -5.70 -3.70 -6.06
C PHE A 70 -5.62 -2.22 -5.63
N ALA A 71 -4.75 -1.44 -6.28
CA ALA A 71 -4.50 -0.04 -5.92
C ALA A 71 -5.64 0.90 -6.34
N PHE A 72 -6.47 0.50 -7.31
CA PHE A 72 -7.64 1.23 -7.79
C PHE A 72 -8.97 0.66 -7.25
N ASP A 73 -8.90 -0.28 -6.30
CA ASP A 73 -10.10 -0.74 -5.62
C ASP A 73 -10.57 0.34 -4.62
N ASP A 74 -11.61 1.07 -5.01
CA ASP A 74 -12.23 2.12 -4.19
C ASP A 74 -12.84 1.57 -2.88
N ALA A 75 -13.08 0.26 -2.77
CA ALA A 75 -13.65 -0.38 -1.59
C ALA A 75 -12.76 -0.27 -0.32
N LEU A 76 -11.45 -0.05 -0.49
CA LEU A 76 -10.54 0.20 0.62
C LEU A 76 -10.38 1.69 0.95
N SER A 77 -10.74 2.61 0.04
CA SER A 77 -10.69 4.06 0.27
C SER A 77 -11.89 4.59 1.09
N THR A 78 -12.92 3.78 1.32
CA THR A 78 -14.16 4.21 1.99
C THR A 78 -14.16 4.02 3.52
N ARG A 79 -13.17 3.33 4.09
CA ARG A 79 -13.14 3.01 5.53
C ARG A 79 -12.62 4.13 6.43
N ASP A 80 -11.99 5.16 5.85
CA ASP A 80 -11.48 6.33 6.60
C ASP A 80 -12.47 7.51 6.68
N GLN A 81 -13.71 7.35 6.21
CA GLN A 81 -14.75 8.42 6.26
C GLN A 81 -15.91 8.14 7.25
N GLU A 82 -15.80 7.14 8.13
CA GLU A 82 -16.76 6.93 9.23
C GLU A 82 -16.04 6.93 10.59
N ASP A 83 -15.51 8.08 10.98
CA ASP A 83 -15.44 8.50 12.38
C ASP A 83 -15.28 10.03 12.39
N SER A 84 -16.43 10.71 12.30
CA SER A 84 -16.60 12.14 12.60
C SER A 84 -16.92 12.36 14.07
#